data_AF-A0A932L2Z1-F1
#
_entry.id   AF-A0A932L2Z1-F1
#
_cell.length_a   1.000
_cell.length_b   1.000
_cell.length_c   1.000
_cell.angle_alpha   90.00
_cell.angle_beta   90.00
_cell.angle_gamma   90.00
#
_symmetry.space_group_name_H-M   'P 1'
#
loop_
_entity.id
_entity.type
_entity.pdbx_description
1 polymer ?
#
loop_
_entity_poly.entity_id
_entity_poly.type
_entity_poly.pdbx_seq_one_letter_code
_entity_poly.pdbx_strand_id
1 'polypeptide(L)'
;MAVTNTATFAQGMALDACVCTAAKTTYNDNANAVLLSTAGANGSEYTHIAAIPRATVTATQVQLYAYDGANYWLIATALIAAYTMAQTTQCPATALTHIDGTAINEFNPLRLQSGWKLYAAIGVALAGGVVVTAQRKDY
;
A
#
# COMPACT_ATOMS: atom_id res chain seq x y z
N MET A 1 -15.14 -21.43 -29.14
CA MET A 1 -14.46 -22.00 -27.96
C MET A 1 -15.25 -21.55 -26.75
N ALA A 2 -15.82 -22.45 -25.95
CA ALA A 2 -16.54 -22.05 -24.74
C ALA A 2 -15.54 -21.44 -23.77
N VAL A 3 -15.74 -20.17 -23.40
CA VAL A 3 -14.95 -19.53 -22.36
C VAL A 3 -15.59 -19.93 -21.03
N THR A 4 -15.04 -20.95 -20.39
CA THR A 4 -15.48 -21.38 -19.07
C THR A 4 -14.92 -20.39 -18.04
N ASN A 5 -15.79 -19.55 -17.48
CA ASN A 5 -15.44 -18.67 -16.36
C ASN A 5 -15.72 -19.41 -15.05
N THR A 6 -14.70 -20.08 -14.50
CA THR A 6 -14.80 -20.71 -13.17
C THR A 6 -14.63 -19.62 -12.12
N ALA A 7 -15.64 -19.43 -11.27
CA ALA A 7 -15.56 -18.45 -10.19
C ALA A 7 -14.55 -18.90 -9.11
N THR A 8 -13.58 -18.04 -8.81
CA THR A 8 -12.68 -18.17 -7.67
C THR A 8 -13.19 -17.29 -6.52
N PHE A 9 -13.26 -17.86 -5.32
CA PHE A 9 -13.79 -17.17 -4.14
C PHE A 9 -12.65 -16.61 -3.30
N ALA A 10 -12.89 -15.45 -2.69
CA ALA A 10 -11.93 -14.83 -1.79
C ALA A 10 -11.56 -15.79 -0.64
N GLN A 11 -10.26 -16.06 -0.49
CA GLN A 11 -9.68 -16.85 0.59
C GLN A 11 -9.62 -16.04 1.89
N GLY A 12 -9.16 -16.68 2.97
CA GLY A 12 -9.01 -16.03 4.28
C GLY A 12 -8.16 -14.76 4.23
N MET A 13 -8.43 -13.83 5.14
CA MET A 13 -7.67 -12.56 5.20
C MET A 13 -6.21 -12.80 5.57
N ALA A 14 -5.32 -12.14 4.83
CA ALA A 14 -3.90 -12.02 5.13
C ALA A 14 -3.55 -10.56 5.46
N LEU A 15 -2.50 -10.37 6.25
CA LEU A 15 -1.93 -9.05 6.54
C LEU A 15 -0.50 -9.00 6.01
N ASP A 16 -0.26 -8.07 5.10
CA ASP A 16 1.05 -7.81 4.54
C ASP A 16 1.57 -6.46 5.05
N ALA A 17 2.89 -6.34 5.19
CA ALA A 17 3.52 -5.12 5.71
C ALA A 17 4.90 -4.89 5.11
N CYS A 18 5.24 -3.61 4.92
CA CYS A 18 6.59 -3.21 4.56
C CYS A 18 7.01 -1.94 5.30
N VAL A 19 8.32 -1.67 5.35
CA VAL A 19 8.88 -0.50 6.01
C VAL A 19 9.64 0.33 5.00
N CYS A 20 9.23 1.58 4.84
CA CYS A 20 9.87 2.56 3.97
C CYS A 20 10.79 3.46 4.79
N THR A 21 12.08 3.57 4.44
CA THR A 21 13.06 4.41 5.15
C THR A 21 13.73 5.45 4.26
N ALA A 22 13.88 5.16 2.97
CA ALA A 22 14.46 6.06 1.99
C ALA A 22 13.39 6.95 1.33
N ALA A 23 13.78 8.17 0.95
CA ALA A 23 12.92 9.09 0.23
C ALA A 23 12.75 8.66 -1.23
N LYS A 24 11.52 8.66 -1.71
CA LYS A 24 11.17 8.57 -3.13
C LYS A 24 10.66 9.93 -3.61
N THR A 25 11.51 10.63 -4.35
CA THR A 25 11.21 11.95 -4.92
C THR A 25 10.83 11.88 -6.39
N THR A 26 11.10 10.75 -7.05
CA THR A 26 10.73 10.45 -8.44
C THR A 26 9.62 9.40 -8.48
N TYR A 27 8.54 9.68 -9.22
CA TYR A 27 7.29 8.91 -9.13
C TYR A 27 7.12 7.88 -10.26
N ASN A 28 8.02 7.84 -11.22
CA ASN A 28 7.92 7.04 -12.44
C ASN A 28 8.98 5.94 -12.55
N ASP A 29 9.68 5.64 -11.45
CA ASP A 29 10.77 4.66 -11.41
C ASP A 29 10.65 3.70 -10.21
N ASN A 30 11.58 2.75 -10.13
CA ASN A 30 11.64 1.78 -9.02
C ASN A 30 12.37 2.30 -7.78
N ALA A 31 12.98 3.48 -7.83
CA ALA A 31 13.92 3.91 -6.81
C ALA A 31 13.19 4.06 -5.47
N ASN A 32 13.74 3.43 -4.43
CA ASN A 32 13.27 3.50 -3.05
C ASN A 32 11.81 3.06 -2.82
N ALA A 33 11.19 2.40 -3.79
CA ALA A 33 9.90 1.73 -3.61
C ALA A 33 10.11 0.36 -2.94
N VAL A 34 9.34 0.05 -1.91
CA VAL A 34 9.46 -1.18 -1.11
C VAL A 34 8.24 -2.06 -1.37
N LEU A 35 8.48 -3.34 -1.67
CA LEU A 35 7.42 -4.32 -1.91
C LEU A 35 6.54 -4.46 -0.65
N LEU A 36 5.26 -4.18 -0.80
CA LEU A 36 4.24 -4.32 0.24
C LEU A 36 3.54 -5.68 0.15
N SER A 37 3.10 -6.06 -1.05
CA SER A 37 2.35 -7.29 -1.26
C SER A 37 2.50 -7.80 -2.69
N THR A 38 2.31 -9.11 -2.89
CA THR A 38 2.23 -9.75 -4.20
C THR A 38 0.83 -10.33 -4.37
N ALA A 39 0.15 -9.99 -5.47
CA ALA A 39 -1.17 -10.54 -5.73
C ALA A 39 -1.10 -12.04 -6.04
N GLY A 40 -2.14 -12.78 -5.64
CA GLY A 40 -2.28 -14.21 -5.88
C GLY A 40 -2.42 -14.56 -7.37
N ALA A 41 -2.41 -15.86 -7.68
CA ALA A 41 -2.47 -16.36 -9.05
C ALA A 41 -3.77 -15.97 -9.80
N ASN A 42 -4.84 -15.63 -9.09
CA ASN A 42 -6.10 -15.15 -9.68
C ASN A 42 -6.37 -13.67 -9.37
N GLY A 43 -5.38 -12.95 -8.84
CA GLY A 43 -5.52 -11.59 -8.33
C GLY A 43 -5.87 -11.54 -6.84
N SER A 44 -5.96 -10.32 -6.32
CA SER A 44 -6.24 -10.09 -4.91
C SER A 44 -7.05 -8.81 -4.70
N GLU A 45 -7.86 -8.80 -3.66
CA GLU A 45 -8.52 -7.61 -3.13
C GLU A 45 -7.80 -7.11 -1.87
N TYR A 46 -7.73 -5.80 -1.73
CA TYR A 46 -7.21 -5.12 -0.55
C TYR A 46 -8.30 -4.26 0.06
N THR A 47 -8.62 -4.53 1.32
CA THR A 47 -9.74 -3.88 2.00
C THR A 47 -9.30 -2.75 2.91
N HIS A 48 -8.07 -2.78 3.43
CA HIS A 48 -7.53 -1.71 4.24
C HIS A 48 -6.05 -1.54 3.96
N ILE A 49 -5.63 -0.31 3.68
CA ILE A 49 -4.21 0.04 3.55
C ILE A 49 -3.97 1.30 4.36
N ALA A 50 -3.02 1.23 5.30
CA ALA A 50 -2.69 2.34 6.17
C ALA A 50 -1.18 2.40 6.43
N ALA A 51 -0.71 3.61 6.72
CA ALA A 51 0.66 3.91 7.06
C ALA A 51 0.76 4.43 8.49
N ILE A 52 1.74 3.97 9.25
CA ILE A 52 2.02 4.40 10.62
C ILE A 52 3.51 4.73 10.73
N PRO A 53 3.89 5.93 11.19
CA PRO A 53 5.29 6.25 11.42
C PRO A 53 5.85 5.45 12.61
N ARG A 54 7.07 4.93 12.49
CA ARG A 54 7.75 4.17 13.56
C ARG A 54 8.74 5.02 14.37
N ALA A 55 8.87 6.29 14.03
CA ALA A 55 9.71 7.28 14.70
C ALA A 55 9.12 8.68 14.49
N THR A 56 9.69 9.69 15.16
CA THR A 56 9.34 11.09 14.93
C THR A 56 9.51 11.43 13.46
N VAL A 57 8.43 11.90 12.85
CA VAL A 57 8.33 12.12 11.41
C VAL A 57 8.04 13.59 11.16
N THR A 58 8.77 14.20 10.24
CA THR A 58 8.33 15.46 9.60
C THR A 58 7.24 15.12 8.59
N ALA A 59 6.40 16.10 8.22
CA ALA A 59 5.33 15.84 7.28
C ALA A 59 5.87 15.20 5.98
N THR A 60 5.36 14.02 5.63
CA THR A 60 5.83 13.24 4.49
C THR A 60 4.65 12.65 3.74
N GLN A 61 4.78 12.54 2.43
CA GLN A 61 3.80 11.82 1.64
C GLN A 61 4.07 10.32 1.72
N VAL A 62 3.04 9.50 1.92
CA VAL A 62 3.08 8.07 1.60
C VAL A 62 2.54 7.86 0.19
N GLN A 63 3.21 7.01 -0.56
CA GLN A 63 2.93 6.74 -1.96
C GLN A 63 2.69 5.24 -2.13
N LEU A 64 1.69 4.87 -2.91
CA LEU A 64 1.35 3.48 -3.22
C LEU A 64 1.38 3.28 -4.73
N TYR A 65 2.04 2.20 -5.14
CA TYR A 65 2.27 1.85 -6.53
C TYR A 65 1.77 0.46 -6.84
N ALA A 66 1.05 0.33 -7.95
CA ALA A 66 0.81 -0.94 -8.59
C ALA A 66 1.94 -1.22 -9.60
N TYR A 67 2.49 -2.43 -9.60
CA TYR A 67 3.56 -2.85 -10.48
C TYR A 67 3.12 -4.05 -11.32
N ASP A 68 3.19 -3.90 -12.64
CA ASP A 68 2.73 -4.89 -13.63
C ASP A 68 3.81 -5.90 -14.05
N GLY A 69 5.03 -5.79 -13.50
CA GLY A 69 6.20 -6.55 -13.95
C GLY A 69 7.18 -5.75 -14.80
N ALA A 70 6.81 -4.55 -15.23
CA ALA A 70 7.64 -3.64 -16.02
C ALA A 70 7.59 -2.19 -15.50
N ASN A 71 6.40 -1.66 -15.23
CA ASN A 71 6.16 -0.26 -14.89
C ASN A 71 5.54 -0.10 -13.51
N TYR A 72 5.88 1.01 -12.85
CA TYR A 72 5.27 1.44 -11.60
C TYR A 72 4.18 2.46 -11.89
N TRP A 73 2.97 2.16 -11.45
CA TRP A 73 1.80 3.02 -11.58
C TRP A 73 1.47 3.60 -10.22
N LEU A 74 1.56 4.93 -10.06
CA LEU A 74 1.12 5.59 -8.84
C LEU A 74 -0.42 5.52 -8.75
N ILE A 75 -0.92 4.83 -7.74
CA ILE A 75 -2.38 4.58 -7.59
C ILE A 75 -3.00 5.32 -6.41
N ALA A 76 -2.21 5.65 -5.39
CA ALA A 76 -2.68 6.39 -4.23
C ALA A 76 -1.55 7.16 -3.56
N THR A 77 -1.90 8.29 -2.96
CA THR A 77 -1.01 9.03 -2.05
C THR A 77 -1.80 9.56 -0.87
N ALA A 78 -1.12 9.73 0.27
CA ALA A 78 -1.69 10.42 1.42
C ALA A 78 -0.60 11.21 2.15
N LEU A 79 -1.00 12.27 2.86
CA LEU A 79 -0.08 13.05 3.69
C LEU A 79 -0.05 12.47 5.10
N ILE A 80 1.12 12.01 5.54
CA ILE A 80 1.41 11.76 6.95
C ILE A 80 1.80 13.12 7.55
N ALA A 81 0.97 13.64 8.46
CA ALA A 81 1.27 14.87 9.16
C ALA A 81 2.54 14.74 10.02
N ALA A 82 3.21 15.85 10.26
CA ALA A 82 4.33 15.87 11.19
C ALA A 82 3.87 15.41 12.57
N TYR A 83 4.63 14.50 13.18
CA TYR A 83 4.25 13.92 14.46
C TYR A 83 5.49 13.53 15.27
N THR A 84 5.52 13.99 16.52
CA THR A 84 6.57 13.65 17.49
C THR A 84 6.18 12.39 18.23
N MET A 85 7.01 11.35 18.11
CA MET A 85 6.69 10.06 18.69
C MET A 85 6.83 10.08 20.21
N ALA A 86 5.78 9.64 20.91
CA ALA A 86 5.77 9.49 22.36
C ALA A 86 5.05 8.18 22.76
N GLN A 87 5.66 7.45 23.70
CA GLN A 87 5.17 6.13 24.16
C GLN A 87 3.81 6.19 24.90
N THR A 88 3.40 7.38 25.34
CA THR A 88 2.15 7.60 26.09
C THR A 88 1.01 8.13 25.22
N THR A 89 1.22 8.27 23.92
CA THR A 89 0.23 8.79 22.98
C THR A 89 0.06 7.85 21.81
N GLN A 90 -1.17 7.73 21.32
CA GLN A 90 -1.44 6.92 20.14
C GLN A 90 -0.76 7.54 18.92
N CYS A 91 0.03 6.73 18.21
CA CYS A 91 0.57 7.12 16.92
C CYS A 91 -0.57 7.20 15.89
N PRO A 92 -0.74 8.33 15.16
CA PRO A 92 -1.79 8.43 14.16
C PRO A 92 -1.51 7.48 12.99
N ALA A 93 -2.53 6.75 12.56
CA ALA A 93 -2.51 5.98 11.33
C ALA A 93 -3.09 6.81 10.18
N THR A 94 -2.43 6.80 9.04
CA THR A 94 -2.86 7.48 7.82
C THR A 94 -3.39 6.42 6.85
N ALA A 95 -4.71 6.37 6.66
CA ALA A 95 -5.33 5.50 5.68
C ALA A 95 -5.07 6.03 4.26
N LEU A 96 -4.84 5.12 3.31
CA LEU A 96 -4.81 5.46 1.90
C LEU A 96 -6.21 5.37 1.28
N THR A 97 -6.44 6.19 0.27
CA THR A 97 -7.68 6.23 -0.51
C THR A 97 -7.42 5.80 -1.95
N HIS A 98 -8.47 5.46 -2.67
CA HIS A 98 -8.42 5.29 -4.12
C HIS A 98 -8.02 6.58 -4.83
N ILE A 99 -7.70 6.45 -6.13
CA ILE A 99 -7.36 7.56 -7.01
C ILE A 99 -8.46 8.62 -7.12
N ASP A 100 -9.72 8.22 -6.92
CA ASP A 100 -10.89 9.11 -6.89
C ASP A 100 -11.17 9.72 -5.51
N GLY A 101 -10.30 9.45 -4.52
CA GLY A 101 -10.43 9.92 -3.14
C GLY A 101 -11.39 9.10 -2.29
N THR A 102 -12.00 8.03 -2.83
CA THR A 102 -12.88 7.15 -2.03
C THR A 102 -12.07 6.26 -1.10
N ALA A 103 -12.66 5.88 0.03
CA ALA A 103 -11.99 5.00 0.99
C ALA A 103 -11.83 3.58 0.42
N ILE A 104 -10.65 2.99 0.63
CA ILE A 104 -10.43 1.55 0.45
C ILE A 104 -11.11 0.86 1.64
N ASN A 105 -12.11 0.02 1.37
CA ASN A 105 -12.85 -0.73 2.40
C ASN A 105 -13.42 -2.03 1.81
N GLU A 106 -14.16 -2.81 2.59
CA GLU A 106 -14.71 -4.09 2.12
C GLU A 106 -15.79 -3.94 1.03
N PHE A 107 -16.50 -2.81 0.97
CA PHE A 107 -17.51 -2.53 -0.05
C PHE A 107 -16.89 -1.93 -1.32
N ASN A 108 -15.73 -1.31 -1.18
CA ASN A 108 -14.96 -0.68 -2.26
C ASN A 108 -13.48 -1.06 -2.12
N PRO A 109 -13.13 -2.34 -2.38
CA PRO A 109 -11.76 -2.80 -2.22
C PRO A 109 -10.89 -2.33 -3.40
N LEU A 110 -9.61 -2.13 -3.11
CA LEU A 110 -8.61 -1.99 -4.16
C LEU A 110 -8.33 -3.37 -4.76
N ARG A 111 -8.42 -3.50 -6.08
CA ARG A 111 -8.20 -4.77 -6.78
C ARG A 111 -6.89 -4.75 -7.53
N LEU A 112 -6.11 -5.82 -7.40
CA LEU A 112 -4.93 -6.08 -8.21
C LEU A 112 -5.12 -7.33 -9.06
N GLN A 113 -4.72 -7.23 -10.31
CA GLN A 113 -4.73 -8.35 -11.25
C GLN A 113 -3.68 -9.40 -10.85
N SER A 114 -3.88 -10.64 -11.31
CA SER A 114 -2.90 -11.72 -11.18
C SER A 114 -1.51 -11.30 -11.63
N GLY A 115 -0.50 -11.66 -10.84
CA GLY A 115 0.91 -11.38 -11.11
C GLY A 115 1.36 -9.95 -10.80
N TRP A 116 0.43 -9.03 -10.51
CA TRP A 116 0.77 -7.66 -10.12
C TRP A 116 1.27 -7.61 -8.67
N LYS A 117 2.07 -6.59 -8.38
CA LYS A 117 2.62 -6.33 -7.05
C LYS A 117 2.25 -4.95 -6.56
N LEU A 118 2.16 -4.82 -5.25
CA LEU A 118 1.91 -3.57 -4.57
C LEU A 118 3.20 -3.11 -3.90
N TYR A 119 3.59 -1.86 -4.15
CA TYR A 119 4.76 -1.23 -3.55
C TYR A 119 4.36 0.03 -2.79
N ALA A 120 5.06 0.33 -1.71
CA ALA A 120 4.90 1.57 -0.97
C ALA A 120 6.22 2.35 -0.92
N ALA A 121 6.11 3.68 -0.77
CA ALA A 121 7.26 4.56 -0.58
C ALA A 121 6.88 5.77 0.27
N ILE A 122 7.88 6.54 0.68
CA ILE A 122 7.71 7.82 1.41
C ILE A 122 8.48 8.95 0.74
N GLY A 123 7.94 10.16 0.77
CA GLY A 123 8.55 11.33 0.12
C GLY A 123 9.76 11.92 0.85
N VAL A 124 9.90 11.66 2.16
CA VAL A 124 11.00 12.16 3.00
C VAL A 124 11.65 10.99 3.72
N ALA A 125 12.99 10.95 3.72
CA ALA A 125 13.74 9.88 4.35
C ALA A 125 13.56 9.93 5.87
N LEU A 126 13.34 8.77 6.47
CA LEU A 126 13.17 8.61 7.91
C LEU A 126 13.90 7.35 8.35
N ALA A 127 14.93 7.50 9.19
CA ALA A 127 15.76 6.37 9.63
C ALA A 127 14.96 5.28 10.36
N GLY A 128 13.98 5.68 11.19
CA GLY A 128 13.05 4.74 11.86
C GLY A 128 11.98 4.17 10.92
N GLY A 129 11.77 4.81 9.78
CA GLY A 129 10.83 4.41 8.74
C GLY A 129 9.35 4.61 9.06
N VAL A 130 8.54 4.39 8.04
CA VAL A 130 7.08 4.32 8.11
C VAL A 130 6.69 2.89 7.75
N VAL A 131 5.90 2.24 8.59
CA VAL A 131 5.31 0.95 8.25
C VAL A 131 4.04 1.19 7.45
N VAL A 132 3.92 0.51 6.31
CA VAL A 132 2.69 0.45 5.53
C VAL A 132 2.17 -0.97 5.64
N THR A 133 0.90 -1.11 5.98
CA THR A 133 0.23 -2.41 6.14
C THR A 133 -0.95 -2.49 5.20
N ALA A 134 -1.19 -3.67 4.64
CA ALA A 134 -2.32 -3.95 3.77
C ALA A 134 -3.03 -5.24 4.20
N GLN A 135 -4.36 -5.19 4.31
CA GLN A 135 -5.20 -6.37 4.46
C GLN A 135 -5.58 -6.90 3.09
N ARG A 136 -5.23 -8.14 2.80
CA ARG A 136 -5.40 -8.80 1.50
C ARG A 136 -6.33 -10.00 1.59
N LYS A 137 -7.11 -10.23 0.54
CA LYS A 137 -7.85 -11.47 0.26
C LYS A 137 -7.49 -11.91 -1.16
N ASP A 138 -6.99 -13.13 -1.33
CA ASP A 138 -6.71 -13.70 -2.65
C ASP A 138 -7.94 -14.37 -3.24
N TYR A 139 -8.01 -14.46 -4.56
CA TYR A 139 -9.00 -15.27 -5.27
C TYR A 139 -8.46 -16.68 -5.60
#